data_AF-A0A7V2WRR6-F1
#
_entry.id   AF-A0A7V2WRR6-F1
#
_cell.length_a   1.000
_cell.length_b   1.000
_cell.length_c   1.000
_cell.angle_alpha   90.00
_cell.angle_beta   90.00
_cell.angle_gamma   90.00
#
_symmetry.space_group_name_H-M   'P 1'
#
loop_
_entity.id
_entity.type
_entity.pdbx_description
1 polymer ?
#
loop_
_entity_poly.entity_id
_entity_poly.type
_entity_poly.pdbx_seq_one_letter_code
_entity_poly.pdbx_strand_id
1 'polypeptide(L)'
;MNLHEYQSKEIFEAYGVPVPRGIVARTVDEAVAAAEKLNASAWIVKAQVHAGGRGKAGGVKFCKTLEDVRENAKNMLGMTISTYQTGGMALPVNEVLITEAADIKKELYMSLLLDRANKCLSFVVSAEGGVDIEEVARTTPELIHAVVVENVEGLFPYECRKVGFSMGLNSKQTRQLTGIMLALHKMFHENDLSLVEVNPLIIDGNDDVIALDAKVAVDDNALFRHKKLAAMRDITQEDPAEAEAHKHELNYIKLDGNIACMVNGAGLAMATMDVIKLKGGEPANFLDV
;
A
#
# COMPACT_ATOMS: atom_id res chain seq x y z
N MET A 1 -7.55 -7.77 -2.66
CA MET A 1 -7.66 -7.47 -1.21
C MET A 1 -6.46 -6.66 -0.79
N ASN A 2 -6.66 -5.52 -0.15
CA ASN A 2 -5.58 -4.71 0.40
C ASN A 2 -5.24 -5.13 1.82
N LEU A 3 -3.98 -4.93 2.21
CA LEU A 3 -3.50 -5.09 3.58
C LEU A 3 -3.24 -3.73 4.23
N HIS A 4 -3.37 -3.68 5.55
CA HIS A 4 -2.87 -2.54 6.34
C HIS A 4 -1.33 -2.46 6.28
N GLU A 5 -0.80 -1.29 6.61
CA GLU A 5 0.66 -1.08 6.63
C GLU A 5 1.34 -2.03 7.63
N TYR A 6 0.78 -2.21 8.83
CA TYR A 6 1.37 -3.10 9.83
C TYR A 6 1.42 -4.57 9.34
N GLN A 7 0.36 -5.05 8.69
CA GLN A 7 0.30 -6.40 8.14
C GLN A 7 1.32 -6.57 7.01
N SER A 8 1.42 -5.57 6.14
CA SER A 8 2.42 -5.53 5.07
C SER A 8 3.84 -5.60 5.64
N LYS A 9 4.12 -4.86 6.72
CA LYS A 9 5.41 -4.86 7.42
C LYS A 9 5.72 -6.18 8.10
N GLU A 10 4.75 -6.84 8.73
CA GLU A 10 4.92 -8.19 9.30
C GLU A 10 5.34 -9.20 8.23
N ILE A 11 4.76 -9.12 7.03
CA ILE A 11 5.16 -9.96 5.89
C ILE A 11 6.57 -9.57 5.43
N PHE A 12 6.88 -8.28 5.30
CA PHE A 12 8.20 -7.81 4.90
C PHE A 12 9.30 -8.35 5.84
N GLU A 13 9.10 -8.28 7.15
CA GLU A 13 10.02 -8.83 8.15
C GLU A 13 10.23 -10.34 7.97
N ALA A 14 9.16 -11.09 7.70
CA ALA A 14 9.24 -12.54 7.46
C ALA A 14 10.09 -12.90 6.21
N TYR A 15 10.20 -11.98 5.25
CA TYR A 15 11.05 -12.11 4.06
C TYR A 15 12.42 -11.42 4.20
N GLY A 16 12.73 -10.84 5.36
CA GLY A 16 14.00 -10.17 5.63
C GLY A 16 14.14 -8.78 5.00
N VAL A 17 13.01 -8.14 4.64
CA VAL A 17 13.00 -6.74 4.22
C VAL A 17 13.07 -5.84 5.46
N PRO A 18 14.05 -4.94 5.57
CA PRO A 18 14.19 -4.08 6.73
C PRO A 18 13.05 -3.06 6.79
N VAL A 19 12.35 -3.04 7.92
CA VAL A 19 11.32 -2.06 8.27
C VAL A 19 11.62 -1.53 9.68
N PRO A 20 11.19 -0.30 10.03
CA PRO A 20 11.29 0.17 11.40
C PRO A 20 10.38 -0.66 12.32
N ARG A 21 10.79 -0.82 13.58
CA ARG A 21 9.99 -1.53 14.57
C ARG A 21 8.67 -0.79 14.79
N GLY A 22 7.58 -1.55 14.76
CA GLY A 22 6.24 -1.01 14.96
C GLY A 22 5.35 -1.93 15.77
N ILE A 23 4.39 -1.35 16.47
CA ILE A 23 3.40 -2.08 17.26
C ILE A 23 2.03 -1.44 17.01
N VAL A 24 1.04 -2.27 16.65
CA VAL A 24 -0.34 -1.81 16.46
C VAL A 24 -1.03 -1.61 17.80
N ALA A 25 -1.90 -0.60 17.87
CA ALA A 25 -2.71 -0.28 19.03
C ALA A 25 -4.14 0.05 18.61
N ARG A 26 -5.11 -0.45 19.38
CA ARG A 26 -6.55 -0.25 19.21
C ARG A 26 -7.15 0.66 20.28
N THR A 27 -6.37 0.96 21.31
CA THR A 27 -6.73 1.90 22.36
C THR A 27 -5.59 2.89 22.61
N VAL A 28 -5.90 4.01 23.25
CA VAL A 28 -4.90 5.01 23.62
C VAL A 28 -3.89 4.42 24.60
N ASP A 29 -4.32 3.58 25.54
CA ASP A 29 -3.43 2.93 26.50
C ASP A 29 -2.49 1.93 25.82
N GLU A 30 -3.00 1.15 24.86
CA GLU A 30 -2.15 0.29 24.02
C GLU A 30 -1.12 1.09 23.23
N ALA A 31 -1.47 2.28 22.73
CA ALA A 31 -0.55 3.13 21.97
C ALA A 31 0.60 3.65 22.85
N VAL A 32 0.30 4.06 24.09
CA VAL A 32 1.32 4.47 25.06
C VAL A 32 2.21 3.29 25.45
N ALA A 33 1.61 2.14 25.77
CA ALA A 33 2.36 0.93 26.11
C ALA A 33 3.25 0.44 24.95
N ALA A 34 2.78 0.57 23.71
CA ALA A 34 3.56 0.31 22.51
C ALA A 34 4.78 1.23 22.40
N ALA A 35 4.60 2.54 22.61
CA ALA A 35 5.70 3.50 22.59
C ALA A 35 6.74 3.22 23.68
N GLU A 36 6.29 2.91 24.91
CA GLU A 36 7.16 2.50 26.02
C GLU A 36 7.97 1.23 25.68
N LYS A 37 7.32 0.22 25.09
CA LYS A 37 7.98 -1.04 24.70
C LYS A 37 9.01 -0.85 23.58
N LEU A 38 8.73 0.04 22.63
CA LEU A 38 9.70 0.38 21.57
C LEU A 38 10.94 1.06 22.15
N ASN A 39 10.77 1.85 23.21
CA ASN A 39 11.84 2.56 23.92
C ASN A 39 12.76 3.35 22.97
N ALA A 40 12.14 4.16 22.10
CA ALA A 40 12.81 4.99 21.12
C ALA A 40 12.92 6.45 21.61
N SER A 41 13.75 7.26 20.94
CA SER A 41 13.88 8.69 21.24
C SER A 41 12.70 9.53 20.71
N ALA A 42 12.01 9.02 19.70
CA ALA A 42 10.80 9.61 19.12
C ALA A 42 10.01 8.52 18.38
N TRP A 43 8.71 8.78 18.17
CA TRP A 43 7.77 7.87 17.55
C TRP A 43 6.97 8.55 16.44
N ILE A 44 6.39 7.75 15.56
CA ILE A 44 5.34 8.16 14.64
C ILE A 44 4.06 7.39 15.00
N VAL A 45 2.94 8.10 15.09
CA VAL A 45 1.59 7.53 15.15
C VAL A 45 1.00 7.57 13.74
N LYS A 46 0.70 6.40 13.16
CA LYS A 46 0.17 6.26 11.79
C LYS A 46 -1.21 5.60 11.80
N ALA A 47 -2.21 6.28 11.26
CA ALA A 47 -3.54 5.73 11.04
C ALA A 47 -3.45 4.50 10.13
N GLN A 48 -4.10 3.41 10.52
CA GLN A 48 -4.21 2.21 9.69
C GLN A 48 -5.51 2.28 8.88
N VAL A 49 -5.38 2.63 7.60
CA VAL A 49 -6.46 2.65 6.62
C VAL A 49 -5.94 2.14 5.28
N HIS A 50 -6.80 1.54 4.46
CA HIS A 50 -6.45 1.02 3.13
C HIS A 50 -6.35 2.14 2.07
N ALA A 51 -5.58 3.19 2.36
CA ALA A 51 -5.34 4.30 1.45
C ALA A 51 -3.96 4.94 1.67
N GLY A 52 -3.34 5.37 0.57
CA GLY A 52 -2.17 6.25 0.60
C GLY A 52 -2.55 7.70 0.90
N GLY A 53 -1.55 8.58 1.01
CA GLY A 53 -1.78 10.02 1.25
C GLY A 53 -2.18 10.40 2.68
N ARG A 54 -2.12 9.44 3.63
CA ARG A 54 -2.52 9.62 5.03
C ARG A 54 -1.84 10.82 5.71
N GLY A 55 -0.56 11.08 5.39
CA GLY A 55 0.18 12.20 5.97
C GLY A 55 -0.48 13.56 5.69
N LYS A 56 -0.91 13.79 4.44
CA LYS A 56 -1.62 15.02 4.05
C LYS A 56 -3.00 15.14 4.70
N ALA A 57 -3.63 14.01 5.00
CA ALA A 57 -4.92 13.95 5.69
C ALA A 57 -4.81 13.95 7.22
N GLY A 58 -3.62 14.18 7.78
CA GLY A 58 -3.39 14.23 9.23
C GLY A 58 -3.29 12.86 9.91
N GLY A 59 -3.27 11.76 9.16
CA GLY A 59 -3.14 10.38 9.64
C GLY A 59 -1.71 9.93 9.96
N VAL A 60 -0.73 10.83 9.97
CA VAL A 60 0.67 10.54 10.35
C VAL A 60 1.18 11.67 11.23
N LYS A 61 1.64 11.36 12.44
CA LYS A 61 2.04 12.36 13.45
C LYS A 61 3.36 11.98 14.13
N PHE A 62 4.31 12.90 14.13
CA PHE A 62 5.58 12.77 14.84
C PHE A 62 5.41 13.14 16.32
N CYS A 63 5.96 12.32 17.21
CA CYS A 63 5.81 12.40 18.66
C CYS A 63 7.19 12.29 19.33
N LYS A 64 7.54 13.25 20.21
CA LYS A 64 8.78 13.22 21.00
C LYS A 64 8.57 12.67 22.40
N THR A 65 7.34 12.71 22.89
CA THR A 65 6.99 12.26 24.25
C THR A 65 5.86 11.24 24.23
N LEU A 66 5.72 10.47 25.31
CA LEU A 66 4.59 9.55 25.49
C LEU A 66 3.25 10.31 25.57
N GLU A 67 3.26 11.57 26.04
CA GLU A 67 2.06 12.41 26.05
C GLU A 67 1.65 12.80 24.63
N ASP A 68 2.62 13.10 23.75
CA ASP A 68 2.34 13.36 22.33
C ASP A 68 1.70 12.11 21.68
N VAL A 69 2.21 10.91 22.00
CA VAL A 69 1.64 9.64 21.50
C VAL A 69 0.20 9.47 21.98
N ARG A 70 -0.06 9.71 23.27
CA ARG A 70 -1.39 9.64 23.87
C ARG A 70 -2.37 10.59 23.18
N GLU A 71 -1.99 11.85 23.02
CA GLU A 71 -2.84 12.88 22.40
C GLU A 71 -3.13 12.55 20.93
N ASN A 72 -2.10 12.21 20.16
CA ASN A 72 -2.28 11.89 18.75
C ASN A 72 -3.09 10.60 18.54
N ALA A 73 -2.87 9.56 19.35
CA ALA A 73 -3.67 8.34 19.29
C ALA A 73 -5.15 8.60 19.64
N LYS A 74 -5.41 9.42 20.67
CA LYS A 74 -6.78 9.83 21.06
C LYS A 74 -7.50 10.58 19.94
N ASN A 75 -6.79 11.48 19.26
CA ASN A 75 -7.37 12.27 18.17
C ASN A 75 -7.60 11.44 16.90
N MET A 76 -6.88 10.33 16.74
CA MET A 76 -6.86 9.53 15.52
C MET A 76 -7.78 8.30 15.60
N LEU A 77 -7.82 7.61 16.74
CA LEU A 77 -8.69 6.44 16.92
C LEU A 77 -10.17 6.85 16.90
N GLY A 78 -10.96 6.17 16.07
CA GLY A 78 -12.40 6.43 15.89
C GLY A 78 -12.73 7.57 14.94
N MET A 79 -11.74 8.28 14.40
CA MET A 79 -11.97 9.24 13.32
C MET A 79 -12.10 8.52 11.97
N THR A 80 -12.51 9.26 10.94
CA THR A 80 -12.48 8.79 9.56
C THR A 80 -11.48 9.60 8.73
N ILE A 81 -10.77 8.95 7.81
CA ILE A 81 -9.84 9.57 6.89
C ILE A 81 -10.36 9.43 5.45
N SER A 82 -10.51 10.57 4.78
CA SER A 82 -10.58 10.60 3.31
C SER A 82 -9.24 11.07 2.77
N THR A 83 -8.76 10.41 1.73
CA THR A 83 -7.58 10.85 0.98
C THR A 83 -7.93 10.98 -0.49
N TYR A 84 -7.01 11.53 -1.29
CA TYR A 84 -7.20 11.56 -2.75
C TYR A 84 -7.32 10.15 -3.37
N GLN A 85 -6.87 9.11 -2.66
CA GLN A 85 -6.95 7.71 -3.08
C GLN A 85 -8.21 6.97 -2.58
N THR A 86 -9.02 7.56 -1.70
CA THR A 86 -10.22 6.87 -1.17
C THR A 86 -11.45 7.01 -2.07
N GLY A 87 -11.35 7.70 -3.21
CA GLY A 87 -12.47 7.87 -4.14
C GLY A 87 -13.69 8.55 -3.51
N GLY A 88 -13.47 9.44 -2.53
CA GLY A 88 -14.54 10.12 -1.79
C GLY A 88 -15.06 9.35 -0.56
N MET A 89 -14.63 8.12 -0.34
CA MET A 89 -14.95 7.38 0.90
C MET A 89 -14.15 7.91 2.09
N ALA A 90 -14.79 7.98 3.25
CA ALA A 90 -14.13 8.27 4.52
C ALA A 90 -13.92 6.94 5.26
N LEU A 91 -12.67 6.46 5.29
CA LEU A 91 -12.32 5.17 5.88
C LEU A 91 -12.15 5.29 7.40
N PRO A 92 -12.68 4.36 8.20
CA PRO A 92 -12.58 4.41 9.65
C PRO A 92 -11.16 4.08 10.12
N VAL A 93 -10.67 4.83 11.10
CA VAL A 93 -9.40 4.56 11.78
C VAL A 93 -9.68 3.78 13.06
N ASN A 94 -9.73 2.45 12.94
CA ASN A 94 -9.96 1.57 14.08
C ASN A 94 -8.67 1.23 14.84
N GLU A 95 -7.53 1.38 14.18
CA GLU A 95 -6.21 0.99 14.70
C GLU A 95 -5.17 2.03 14.29
N VAL A 96 -4.14 2.19 15.13
CA VAL A 96 -2.96 3.02 14.83
C VAL A 96 -1.70 2.19 14.96
N LEU A 97 -0.72 2.44 14.09
CA LEU A 97 0.63 1.88 14.18
C LEU A 97 1.53 2.88 14.89
N ILE A 98 2.13 2.46 15.99
CA ILE A 98 3.19 3.19 16.68
C ILE A 98 4.51 2.64 16.19
N THR A 99 5.34 3.48 15.58
CA THR A 99 6.63 3.07 15.02
C THR A 99 7.73 4.00 15.50
N GLU A 100 8.97 3.52 15.51
CA GLU A 100 10.14 4.38 15.72
C GLU A 100 10.22 5.44 14.62
N ALA A 101 10.61 6.67 15.00
CA ALA A 101 10.91 7.70 14.02
C ALA A 101 12.27 7.40 13.36
N ALA A 102 12.30 7.37 12.02
CA ALA A 102 13.53 7.19 11.25
C ALA A 102 14.20 8.55 10.94
N ASP A 103 15.53 8.58 10.93
CA ASP A 103 16.31 9.72 10.44
C ASP A 103 16.45 9.62 8.92
N ILE A 104 15.63 10.36 8.18
CA ILE A 104 15.51 10.24 6.72
C ILE A 104 16.50 11.18 6.03
N LYS A 105 17.52 10.61 5.35
CA LYS A 105 18.43 11.37 4.48
C LYS A 105 17.89 11.55 3.07
N LYS A 106 17.26 10.50 2.53
CA LYS A 106 16.69 10.50 1.17
C LYS A 106 15.50 9.56 1.11
N GLU A 107 14.48 9.95 0.36
CA GLU A 107 13.33 9.11 0.05
C GLU A 107 13.43 8.61 -1.40
N LEU A 108 13.16 7.33 -1.60
CA LEU A 108 13.09 6.65 -2.90
C LEU A 108 11.69 6.06 -3.05
N TYR A 109 11.34 5.72 -4.29
CA TYR A 109 10.13 5.00 -4.62
C TYR A 109 10.47 3.62 -5.17
N MET A 110 9.68 2.61 -4.79
CA MET A 110 9.73 1.29 -5.42
C MET A 110 8.36 0.63 -5.40
N SER A 111 7.95 0.05 -6.53
CA SER A 111 6.85 -0.91 -6.58
C SER A 111 7.22 -2.14 -7.41
N LEU A 112 6.49 -3.21 -7.20
CA LEU A 112 6.47 -4.44 -7.98
C LEU A 112 5.01 -4.76 -8.30
N LEU A 113 4.72 -5.00 -9.57
CA LEU A 113 3.37 -5.30 -10.06
C LEU A 113 3.40 -6.22 -11.28
N LEU A 114 2.24 -6.76 -11.65
CA LEU A 114 2.06 -7.47 -12.91
C LEU A 114 1.90 -6.46 -14.06
N ASP A 115 2.94 -6.33 -14.87
CA ASP A 115 2.93 -5.52 -16.08
C ASP A 115 2.12 -6.24 -17.16
N ARG A 116 0.92 -5.73 -17.44
CA ARG A 116 0.00 -6.31 -18.41
C ARG A 116 0.48 -6.18 -19.86
N ALA A 117 1.31 -5.18 -20.17
CA ALA A 117 1.84 -4.99 -21.51
C ALA A 117 2.92 -6.03 -21.81
N ASN A 118 3.84 -6.25 -20.87
CA ASN A 118 4.92 -7.22 -20.99
C ASN A 118 4.53 -8.64 -20.54
N LYS A 119 3.40 -8.79 -19.83
CA LYS A 119 2.86 -10.06 -19.31
C LYS A 119 3.82 -10.76 -18.36
N CYS A 120 4.45 -9.98 -17.49
CA CYS A 120 5.42 -10.45 -16.51
C CYS A 120 5.41 -9.49 -15.31
N LEU A 121 6.17 -9.82 -14.27
CA LEU A 121 6.37 -8.89 -13.17
C LEU A 121 7.33 -7.77 -13.61
N SER A 122 7.07 -6.55 -13.15
CA SER A 122 7.95 -5.41 -13.36
C SER A 122 8.12 -4.63 -12.07
N PHE A 123 9.38 -4.31 -11.73
CA PHE A 123 9.66 -3.27 -10.77
C PHE A 123 9.58 -1.90 -11.42
N VAL A 124 9.00 -0.94 -10.72
CA VAL A 124 9.07 0.48 -11.04
C VAL A 124 9.78 1.17 -9.88
N VAL A 125 10.93 1.80 -10.14
CA VAL A 125 11.72 2.45 -9.09
C VAL A 125 12.13 3.85 -9.49
N SER A 126 12.25 4.74 -8.51
CA SER A 126 12.69 6.11 -8.72
C SER A 126 13.50 6.63 -7.55
N ALA A 127 14.42 7.55 -7.85
CA ALA A 127 15.11 8.34 -6.85
C ALA A 127 14.22 9.41 -6.21
N GLU A 128 13.03 9.66 -6.78
CA GLU A 128 12.00 10.58 -6.26
C GLU A 128 10.97 9.79 -5.42
N GLY A 129 11.25 9.63 -4.14
CA GLY A 129 10.30 9.06 -3.16
C GLY A 129 9.46 10.10 -2.43
N GLY A 130 8.47 9.64 -1.68
CA GLY A 130 7.62 10.50 -0.83
C GLY A 130 6.58 11.32 -1.61
N VAL A 131 6.52 11.15 -2.93
CA VAL A 131 5.59 11.81 -3.85
C VAL A 131 4.76 10.78 -4.61
N ASP A 132 3.72 11.26 -5.30
CA ASP A 132 2.83 10.45 -6.14
C ASP A 132 3.60 10.01 -7.39
N ILE A 133 3.73 8.71 -7.63
CA ILE A 133 4.57 8.20 -8.72
C ILE A 133 3.97 8.53 -10.10
N GLU A 134 2.64 8.64 -10.17
CA GLU A 134 1.91 9.05 -11.36
C GLU A 134 2.28 10.48 -11.78
N GLU A 135 2.55 11.36 -10.81
CA GLU A 135 3.00 12.72 -11.10
C GLU A 135 4.42 12.74 -11.65
N VAL A 136 5.31 11.92 -11.09
CA VAL A 136 6.68 11.74 -11.62
C VAL A 136 6.61 11.17 -13.04
N ALA A 137 5.76 10.18 -13.30
CA ALA A 137 5.58 9.59 -14.64
C ALA A 137 5.09 10.60 -15.68
N ARG A 138 4.31 11.60 -15.25
CA ARG A 138 3.77 12.66 -16.12
C ARG A 138 4.77 13.79 -16.36
N THR A 139 5.55 14.16 -15.35
CA THR A 139 6.36 15.39 -15.36
C THR A 139 7.84 15.14 -15.59
N THR A 140 8.39 14.07 -15.04
CA THR A 140 9.81 13.68 -15.10
C THR A 140 9.96 12.16 -15.34
N PRO A 141 9.38 11.62 -16.44
CA PRO A 141 9.37 10.18 -16.72
C PRO A 141 10.78 9.56 -16.79
N GLU A 142 11.81 10.33 -17.10
CA GLU A 142 13.20 9.91 -17.14
C GLU A 142 13.78 9.50 -15.77
N LEU A 143 13.14 9.93 -14.67
CA LEU A 143 13.51 9.56 -13.30
C LEU A 143 12.88 8.22 -12.87
N ILE A 144 12.03 7.63 -13.71
CA ILE A 144 11.45 6.31 -13.48
C ILE A 144 12.26 5.26 -14.23
N HIS A 145 12.65 4.22 -13.50
CA HIS A 145 13.31 3.05 -14.06
C HIS A 145 12.41 1.84 -13.91
N ALA A 146 12.26 1.09 -15.00
CA ALA A 146 11.58 -0.20 -15.00
C ALA A 146 12.60 -1.35 -15.02
N VAL A 147 12.38 -2.38 -14.21
CA VAL A 147 13.08 -3.66 -14.30
C VAL A 147 12.04 -4.73 -14.59
N VAL A 148 12.00 -5.17 -15.86
CA VAL A 148 11.12 -6.22 -16.36
C VAL A 148 11.71 -7.57 -15.96
N VAL A 149 10.97 -8.35 -15.19
CA VAL A 149 11.42 -9.65 -14.67
C VAL A 149 11.06 -10.74 -15.66
N GLU A 150 12.04 -11.57 -16.03
CA GLU A 150 11.82 -12.72 -16.90
C GLU A 150 11.04 -13.82 -16.13
N ASN A 151 10.03 -14.42 -16.76
CA ASN A 151 9.08 -15.31 -16.09
C ASN A 151 9.67 -16.67 -15.67
N VAL A 152 10.66 -17.18 -16.39
CA VAL A 152 11.32 -18.48 -16.16
C VAL A 152 12.54 -18.30 -15.26
N GLU A 153 13.41 -17.36 -15.59
CA GLU A 153 14.67 -17.16 -14.87
C GLU A 153 14.50 -16.32 -13.59
N GLY A 154 13.47 -15.48 -13.54
CA GLY A 154 13.18 -14.58 -12.43
C GLY A 154 14.10 -13.35 -12.39
N LEU A 155 14.09 -12.67 -11.24
CA LEU A 155 14.87 -11.45 -11.04
C LEU A 155 16.34 -11.79 -10.73
N PHE A 156 17.27 -11.25 -11.51
CA PHE A 156 18.69 -11.42 -11.25
C PHE A 156 19.30 -10.27 -10.44
N PRO A 157 20.31 -10.56 -9.58
CA PRO A 157 21.02 -9.53 -8.82
C PRO A 157 21.68 -8.43 -9.66
N TYR A 158 22.07 -8.71 -10.91
CA TYR A 158 22.71 -7.68 -11.75
C TYR A 158 21.73 -6.60 -12.20
N GLU A 159 20.46 -6.95 -12.38
CA GLU A 159 19.39 -6.01 -12.79
C GLU A 159 19.11 -5.02 -11.66
N CYS A 160 19.03 -5.54 -10.44
CA CYS A 160 18.92 -4.74 -9.21
C CYS A 160 20.11 -3.78 -9.04
N ARG A 161 21.34 -4.26 -9.29
CA ARG A 161 22.53 -3.41 -9.21
C ARG A 161 22.52 -2.31 -10.26
N LYS A 162 22.15 -2.65 -11.50
CA LYS A 162 22.06 -1.70 -12.61
C LYS A 162 21.11 -0.56 -12.25
N VAL A 163 19.93 -0.87 -11.74
CA VAL A 163 18.94 0.15 -11.39
C VAL A 163 19.35 0.95 -10.15
N GLY A 164 19.97 0.33 -9.15
CA GLY A 164 20.52 1.04 -7.99
C GLY A 164 21.54 2.11 -8.39
N PHE A 165 22.49 1.76 -9.28
CA PHE A 165 23.45 2.74 -9.79
C PHE A 165 22.80 3.80 -10.69
N SER A 166 21.78 3.46 -11.48
CA SER A 166 21.01 4.44 -12.27
C SER A 166 20.31 5.48 -11.39
N MET A 167 19.84 5.09 -10.20
CA MET A 167 19.27 6.01 -9.20
C MET A 167 20.33 6.80 -8.40
N GLY A 168 21.62 6.61 -8.70
CA GLY A 168 22.73 7.27 -8.01
C GLY A 168 23.05 6.70 -6.63
N LEU A 169 22.65 5.45 -6.34
CA LEU A 169 22.97 4.80 -5.06
C LEU A 169 24.44 4.37 -5.00
N ASN A 170 25.03 4.44 -3.80
CA ASN A 170 26.38 3.96 -3.57
C ASN A 170 26.42 2.42 -3.47
N SER A 171 27.63 1.84 -3.39
CA SER A 171 27.79 0.37 -3.37
C SER A 171 27.10 -0.33 -2.20
N LYS A 172 27.05 0.29 -1.01
CA LYS A 172 26.37 -0.25 0.18
C LYS A 172 24.85 -0.29 -0.06
N GLN A 173 24.29 0.85 -0.45
CA GLN A 173 22.87 1.05 -0.71
C GLN A 173 22.39 0.14 -1.86
N THR A 174 23.15 0.06 -2.95
CA THR A 174 22.83 -0.81 -4.09
C THR A 174 22.81 -2.30 -3.69
N ARG A 175 23.70 -2.73 -2.79
CA ARG A 175 23.68 -4.11 -2.25
C ARG A 175 22.44 -4.36 -1.39
N GLN A 176 22.03 -3.41 -0.57
CA GLN A 176 20.83 -3.51 0.26
C GLN A 176 19.56 -3.50 -0.60
N LEU A 177 19.46 -2.57 -1.56
CA LEU A 177 18.38 -2.55 -2.55
C LEU A 177 18.27 -3.87 -3.28
N THR A 178 19.40 -4.46 -3.70
CA THR A 178 19.41 -5.79 -4.34
C THR A 178 18.80 -6.87 -3.45
N GLY A 179 19.15 -6.90 -2.16
CA GLY A 179 18.55 -7.83 -1.20
C GLY A 179 17.04 -7.61 -1.05
N ILE A 180 16.61 -6.36 -0.95
CA ILE A 180 15.20 -5.98 -0.82
C ILE A 180 14.41 -6.39 -2.07
N MET A 181 14.88 -6.06 -3.28
CA MET A 181 14.17 -6.40 -4.52
C MET A 181 14.03 -7.91 -4.69
N LEU A 182 15.08 -8.69 -4.39
CA LEU A 182 15.02 -10.15 -4.45
C LEU A 182 14.03 -10.73 -3.42
N ALA A 183 14.03 -10.18 -2.19
CA ALA A 183 13.09 -10.59 -1.14
C ALA A 183 11.64 -10.27 -1.52
N LEU A 184 11.38 -9.05 -2.04
CA LEU A 184 10.04 -8.65 -2.49
C LEU A 184 9.58 -9.43 -3.72
N HIS A 185 10.47 -9.75 -4.66
CA HIS A 185 10.13 -10.62 -5.79
C HIS A 185 9.68 -12.02 -5.32
N LYS A 186 10.44 -12.61 -4.39
CA LYS A 186 10.07 -13.90 -3.77
C LYS A 186 8.73 -13.80 -3.03
N MET A 187 8.57 -12.76 -2.20
CA MET A 187 7.35 -12.50 -1.44
C MET A 187 6.13 -12.35 -2.35
N PHE A 188 6.27 -11.61 -3.46
CA PHE A 188 5.20 -11.39 -4.43
C PHE A 188 4.69 -12.70 -5.02
N HIS A 189 5.60 -13.57 -5.43
CA HIS A 189 5.23 -14.86 -6.02
C HIS A 189 4.67 -15.84 -4.97
N GLU A 190 5.26 -15.95 -3.78
CA GLU A 190 4.83 -16.92 -2.77
C GLU A 190 3.48 -16.59 -2.12
N ASN A 191 3.07 -15.31 -2.15
CA ASN A 191 1.83 -14.83 -1.54
C ASN A 191 0.75 -14.45 -2.57
N ASP A 192 0.99 -14.70 -3.87
CA ASP A 192 0.12 -14.29 -4.98
C ASP A 192 -0.34 -12.83 -4.86
N LEU A 193 0.64 -11.94 -4.76
CA LEU A 193 0.38 -10.51 -4.68
C LEU A 193 0.01 -9.95 -6.05
N SER A 194 -0.75 -8.88 -6.06
CA SER A 194 -1.08 -8.10 -7.28
C SER A 194 -0.32 -6.78 -7.32
N LEU A 195 0.06 -6.25 -6.15
CA LEU A 195 0.87 -5.05 -5.99
C LEU A 195 1.69 -5.11 -4.70
N VAL A 196 2.95 -4.68 -4.79
CA VAL A 196 3.75 -4.26 -3.64
C VAL A 196 4.26 -2.88 -3.94
N GLU A 197 4.04 -1.93 -3.04
CA GLU A 197 4.53 -0.55 -3.15
C GLU A 197 5.19 -0.15 -1.83
N VAL A 198 6.38 0.43 -1.94
CA VAL A 198 7.19 0.94 -0.83
C VAL A 198 7.44 2.41 -1.12
N ASN A 199 6.63 3.27 -0.50
CA ASN A 199 6.71 4.71 -0.69
C ASN A 199 6.52 5.48 0.63
N PRO A 200 7.60 5.96 1.29
CA PRO A 200 8.97 5.94 0.79
C PRO A 200 9.74 4.65 1.18
N LEU A 201 10.64 4.24 0.29
CA LEU A 201 11.83 3.47 0.63
C LEU A 201 12.94 4.47 1.00
N ILE A 202 13.41 4.49 2.23
CA ILE A 202 14.33 5.54 2.69
C ILE A 202 15.78 5.10 2.71
N ILE A 203 16.68 6.08 2.66
CA ILE A 203 18.06 5.98 3.10
C ILE A 203 18.14 6.70 4.44
N ASP A 204 18.58 5.99 5.48
CA ASP A 204 18.61 6.54 6.84
C ASP A 204 19.93 7.27 7.18
N GLY A 205 20.01 7.80 8.40
CA GLY A 205 21.21 8.40 9.00
C GLY A 205 22.49 7.54 8.89
N ASN A 206 22.35 6.21 8.83
CA ASN A 206 23.44 5.24 8.75
C ASN A 206 23.76 4.82 7.30
N ASP A 207 23.15 5.44 6.30
CA ASP A 207 23.20 5.04 4.88
C ASP A 207 22.64 3.63 4.63
N ASP A 208 21.70 3.18 5.45
CA ASP A 208 20.96 1.94 5.27
C ASP A 208 19.66 2.17 4.50
N VAL A 209 19.31 1.25 3.60
CA VAL A 209 18.06 1.28 2.82
C VAL A 209 16.96 0.54 3.60
N ILE A 210 15.84 1.22 3.90
CA ILE A 210 14.77 0.73 4.78
C ILE A 210 13.39 1.01 4.17
N ALA A 211 12.47 0.05 4.22
CA ALA A 211 11.08 0.24 3.82
C ALA A 211 10.30 0.96 4.94
N LEU A 212 10.12 2.29 4.80
CA LEU A 212 9.46 3.10 5.82
C LEU A 212 7.94 2.96 5.80
N ASP A 213 7.36 2.82 4.61
CA ASP A 213 5.93 2.56 4.40
C ASP A 213 5.76 1.38 3.43
N ALA A 214 4.62 0.70 3.53
CA ALA A 214 4.31 -0.46 2.72
C ALA A 214 2.83 -0.51 2.39
N LYS A 215 2.53 -0.71 1.11
CA LYS A 215 1.19 -0.99 0.60
C LYS A 215 1.26 -2.29 -0.20
N VAL A 216 0.48 -3.27 0.23
CA VAL A 216 0.41 -4.58 -0.42
C VAL A 216 -1.03 -4.89 -0.80
N ALA A 217 -1.22 -5.33 -2.03
CA ALA A 217 -2.47 -5.90 -2.51
C ALA A 217 -2.25 -7.36 -2.88
N VAL A 218 -3.16 -8.22 -2.44
CA VAL A 218 -3.23 -9.65 -2.76
C VAL A 218 -4.20 -9.86 -3.92
N ASP A 219 -3.91 -10.80 -4.82
CA ASP A 219 -4.88 -11.27 -5.81
C ASP A 219 -6.00 -12.04 -5.10
N ASP A 220 -7.22 -11.51 -5.16
CA ASP A 220 -8.39 -12.10 -4.50
C ASP A 220 -8.70 -13.51 -5.01
N ASN A 221 -8.39 -13.78 -6.27
CA ASN A 221 -8.58 -15.10 -6.88
C ASN A 221 -7.65 -16.16 -6.27
N ALA A 222 -6.58 -15.78 -5.58
CA ALA A 222 -5.63 -16.69 -4.95
C ALA A 222 -5.91 -16.91 -3.46
N LEU A 223 -6.87 -16.21 -2.84
CA LEU A 223 -7.09 -16.28 -1.40
C LEU A 223 -7.49 -17.68 -0.90
N PHE A 224 -8.10 -18.52 -1.75
CA PHE A 224 -8.46 -19.90 -1.40
C PHE A 224 -7.27 -20.76 -0.96
N ARG A 225 -6.05 -20.45 -1.46
CA ARG A 225 -4.80 -21.14 -1.09
C ARG A 225 -3.98 -20.38 -0.04
N HIS A 226 -4.40 -19.18 0.36
CA HIS A 226 -3.71 -18.30 1.31
C HIS A 226 -4.55 -17.98 2.54
N LYS A 227 -4.91 -19.00 3.32
CA LYS A 227 -5.78 -18.84 4.50
C LYS A 227 -5.32 -17.78 5.51
N LYS A 228 -4.00 -17.63 5.68
CA LYS A 228 -3.43 -16.61 6.58
C LYS A 228 -3.66 -15.19 6.07
N LEU A 229 -3.49 -14.96 4.76
CA LEU A 229 -3.77 -13.67 4.13
C LEU A 229 -5.28 -13.38 4.13
N ALA A 230 -6.10 -14.37 3.80
CA ALA A 230 -7.56 -14.21 3.82
C ALA A 230 -8.08 -13.80 5.21
N ALA A 231 -7.44 -14.27 6.29
CA ALA A 231 -7.79 -13.89 7.66
C ALA A 231 -7.36 -12.44 8.02
N MET A 232 -6.51 -11.79 7.22
CA MET A 232 -6.09 -10.40 7.42
C MET A 232 -7.08 -9.38 6.84
N ARG A 233 -8.10 -9.82 6.09
CA ARG A 233 -9.10 -8.96 5.45
C ARG A 233 -9.82 -8.09 6.48
N ASP A 234 -9.77 -6.78 6.27
CA ASP A 234 -10.54 -5.81 7.05
C ASP A 234 -11.71 -5.25 6.23
N ILE A 235 -12.90 -5.80 6.47
CA ILE A 235 -14.14 -5.41 5.80
C ILE A 235 -14.53 -3.97 6.13
N THR A 236 -14.07 -3.41 7.26
CA THR A 236 -14.40 -2.02 7.63
C THR A 236 -13.77 -0.98 6.69
N GLN A 237 -12.81 -1.40 5.86
CA GLN A 237 -12.13 -0.57 4.87
C GLN A 237 -12.75 -0.68 3.46
N GLU A 238 -13.83 -1.44 3.31
CA GLU A 238 -14.55 -1.65 2.04
C GLU A 238 -15.88 -0.89 2.06
N ASP A 239 -16.45 -0.59 0.89
CA ASP A 239 -17.83 -0.09 0.83
C ASP A 239 -18.77 -1.20 1.35
N PRO A 240 -19.69 -0.92 2.29
CA PRO A 240 -20.57 -1.93 2.87
C PRO A 240 -21.43 -2.67 1.84
N ALA A 241 -21.83 -2.02 0.74
CA ALA A 241 -22.62 -2.63 -0.31
C ALA A 241 -21.76 -3.57 -1.17
N GLU A 242 -20.51 -3.20 -1.45
CA GLU A 242 -19.55 -4.07 -2.16
C GLU A 242 -19.21 -5.31 -1.31
N ALA A 243 -18.96 -5.12 -0.01
CA ALA A 243 -18.69 -6.21 0.91
C ALA A 243 -19.87 -7.18 1.06
N GLU A 244 -21.12 -6.69 1.05
CA GLU A 244 -22.31 -7.53 1.07
C GLU A 244 -22.47 -8.29 -0.25
N ALA A 245 -22.32 -7.61 -1.40
CA ALA A 245 -22.40 -8.23 -2.71
C ALA A 245 -21.40 -9.39 -2.87
N HIS A 246 -20.17 -9.22 -2.38
CA HIS A 246 -19.13 -10.25 -2.40
C HIS A 246 -19.55 -11.53 -1.65
N LYS A 247 -20.41 -11.47 -0.62
CA LYS A 247 -20.90 -12.68 0.09
C LYS A 247 -21.82 -13.53 -0.77
N HIS A 248 -22.42 -12.94 -1.80
CA HIS A 248 -23.34 -13.59 -2.73
C HIS A 248 -22.68 -13.83 -4.09
N GLU A 249 -21.34 -13.76 -4.17
CA GLU A 249 -20.57 -13.93 -5.43
C GLU A 249 -20.94 -12.89 -6.51
N LEU A 250 -21.41 -11.71 -6.09
CA LEU A 250 -21.77 -10.62 -6.98
C LEU A 250 -20.63 -9.59 -7.07
N ASN A 251 -20.38 -9.08 -8.28
CA ASN A 251 -19.44 -7.97 -8.47
C ASN A 251 -20.23 -6.65 -8.50
N TYR A 252 -20.25 -5.94 -7.37
CA TYR A 252 -20.90 -4.65 -7.23
C TYR A 252 -19.85 -3.54 -7.10
N ILE A 253 -20.07 -2.40 -7.75
CA ILE A 253 -19.30 -1.17 -7.51
C ILE A 253 -20.28 -0.01 -7.42
N LYS A 254 -20.16 0.80 -6.37
CA LYS A 254 -21.03 1.96 -6.16
C LYS A 254 -20.58 3.15 -7.02
N LEU A 255 -21.54 3.89 -7.57
CA LEU A 255 -21.33 5.15 -8.31
C LEU A 255 -22.25 6.25 -7.75
N ASP A 256 -22.04 7.50 -8.16
CA ASP A 256 -22.76 8.66 -7.64
C ASP A 256 -24.10 8.97 -8.36
N GLY A 257 -24.54 8.09 -9.26
CA GLY A 257 -25.75 8.30 -10.05
C GLY A 257 -27.06 7.92 -9.34
N ASN A 258 -28.15 7.91 -10.10
CA ASN A 258 -29.51 7.67 -9.61
C ASN A 258 -30.27 6.56 -10.37
N ILE A 259 -29.65 5.93 -11.39
CA ILE A 259 -30.23 4.81 -12.15
C ILE A 259 -29.44 3.53 -11.85
N ALA A 260 -30.03 2.62 -11.09
CA ALA A 260 -29.39 1.35 -10.76
C ALA A 260 -29.45 0.35 -11.93
N CYS A 261 -28.41 -0.45 -12.09
CA CYS A 261 -28.29 -1.48 -13.12
C CYS A 261 -28.04 -2.85 -12.49
N MET A 262 -28.58 -3.90 -13.10
CA MET A 262 -28.30 -5.31 -12.78
C MET A 262 -28.22 -6.06 -14.09
N VAL A 263 -27.06 -6.63 -14.39
CA VAL A 263 -26.74 -7.18 -15.70
C VAL A 263 -25.90 -8.43 -15.53
N ASN A 264 -26.08 -9.43 -16.40
CA ASN A 264 -25.24 -10.63 -16.42
C ASN A 264 -24.09 -10.47 -17.43
N GLY A 265 -22.85 -10.55 -16.93
CA GLY A 265 -21.60 -10.36 -17.65
C GLY A 265 -21.03 -8.93 -17.51
N ALA A 266 -19.83 -8.83 -16.94
CA ALA A 266 -19.12 -7.57 -16.73
C ALA A 266 -19.04 -6.65 -17.96
N GLY A 267 -18.79 -7.20 -19.15
CA GLY A 267 -18.74 -6.42 -20.40
C GLY A 267 -20.08 -5.76 -20.74
N LEU A 268 -21.18 -6.47 -20.53
CA LEU A 268 -22.52 -5.94 -20.78
C LEU A 268 -22.95 -4.96 -19.67
N ALA A 269 -22.56 -5.21 -18.42
CA ALA A 269 -22.78 -4.30 -17.31
C ALA A 269 -22.13 -2.93 -17.57
N MET A 270 -20.86 -2.91 -18.01
CA MET A 270 -20.16 -1.69 -18.44
C MET A 270 -20.88 -0.99 -19.60
N ALA A 271 -21.19 -1.73 -20.68
CA ALA A 271 -21.88 -1.15 -21.84
C ALA A 271 -23.27 -0.58 -21.49
N THR A 272 -23.96 -1.19 -20.52
CA THR A 272 -25.28 -0.71 -20.07
C THR A 272 -25.16 0.64 -19.35
N MET A 273 -24.19 0.78 -18.44
CA MET A 273 -23.89 2.06 -17.79
C MET A 273 -23.51 3.14 -18.80
N ASP A 274 -22.67 2.80 -19.78
CA ASP A 274 -22.25 3.72 -20.85
C ASP A 274 -23.45 4.21 -21.68
N VAL A 275 -24.37 3.31 -22.03
CA VAL A 275 -25.59 3.68 -22.76
C VAL A 275 -26.50 4.59 -21.93
N ILE A 276 -26.64 4.33 -20.62
CA ILE A 276 -27.40 5.21 -19.72
C ILE A 276 -26.80 6.61 -19.72
N LYS A 277 -25.48 6.71 -19.54
CA LYS A 277 -24.75 7.98 -19.56
C LYS A 277 -24.87 8.69 -20.90
N LEU A 278 -24.73 7.96 -22.01
CA LEU A 278 -24.91 8.47 -23.38
C LEU A 278 -26.31 9.04 -23.62
N LYS A 279 -27.33 8.52 -22.92
CA LYS A 279 -28.72 9.00 -22.99
C LYS A 279 -29.06 10.06 -21.93
N GLY A 280 -28.07 10.58 -21.22
CA GLY A 280 -28.23 11.66 -20.25
C GLY A 280 -28.69 11.20 -18.86
N GLY A 281 -28.69 9.90 -18.59
CA GLY A 281 -28.90 9.35 -17.26
C GLY A 281 -27.59 9.27 -16.46
N GLU A 282 -27.71 9.08 -15.14
CA GLU A 282 -26.55 8.90 -14.26
C GLU A 282 -26.58 7.49 -13.65
N PRO A 283 -25.72 6.56 -14.08
CA PRO A 283 -25.69 5.21 -13.52
C PRO A 283 -25.25 5.24 -12.04
N ALA A 284 -26.02 4.57 -11.19
CA ALA A 284 -25.81 4.54 -9.73
C ALA A 284 -24.89 3.41 -9.27
N ASN A 285 -24.67 2.40 -10.11
CA ASN A 285 -23.81 1.26 -9.78
C ASN A 285 -23.41 0.46 -11.02
N PHE A 286 -22.32 -0.28 -10.89
CA PHE A 286 -22.04 -1.49 -11.66
C PHE A 286 -22.52 -2.70 -10.84
N LEU A 287 -23.16 -3.67 -11.50
CA LEU A 287 -23.51 -4.97 -10.88
C LEU A 287 -23.52 -6.06 -11.95
N ASP A 288 -22.63 -7.04 -11.77
CA ASP A 288 -22.56 -8.28 -12.53
C ASP A 288 -23.16 -9.44 -11.70
N VAL A 289 -24.14 -10.15 -12.28
CA VAL A 289 -24.87 -11.29 -11.65
C VAL A 289 -24.58 -12.64 -12.29
#